data_AF-A0A3B8RGI2-F1
#
_entry.id   AF-A0A3B8RGI2-F1
#
_cell.length_a   1.000
_cell.length_b   1.000
_cell.length_c   1.000
_cell.angle_alpha   90.00
_cell.angle_beta   90.00
_cell.angle_gamma   90.00
#
_symmetry.space_group_name_H-M   'P 1'
#
loop_
_entity.id
_entity.type
_entity.pdbx_description
1 polymer ?
#
loop_
_entity_poly.entity_id
_entity_poly.type
_entity_poly.pdbx_seq_one_letter_code
_entity_poly.pdbx_strand_id
1 'polypeptide(L)' 'KEFRSPNFQELRQRMKAPVIFDGRNLYEPQMIRDRGFEYWAIGRP' A
#
# COMPACT_ATOMS: atom_id res chain seq x y z
N LYS A 1 7.64 9.52 -9.97
CA LYS A 1 6.30 9.20 -10.53
C LYS A 1 5.94 7.72 -10.36
N GLU A 2 6.93 6.82 -10.36
CA GLU A 2 6.77 5.36 -10.38
C GLU A 2 5.98 4.77 -9.21
N PHE A 3 6.10 5.35 -8.00
CA PHE A 3 5.39 4.86 -6.81
C PHE A 3 3.95 5.38 -6.63
N ARG A 4 3.30 5.93 -7.67
CA ARG A 4 1.90 6.39 -7.55
C ARG A 4 0.87 5.40 -8.09
N SER A 5 1.30 4.50 -8.98
CA SER A 5 0.41 3.53 -9.64
C SER A 5 1.09 2.17 -9.80
N PRO A 6 1.54 1.52 -8.71
CA PRO A 6 2.14 0.19 -8.82
C PRO A 6 1.08 -0.88 -9.15
N ASN A 7 1.53 -2.00 -9.69
CA ASN A 7 0.70 -3.20 -9.81
C ASN A 7 0.59 -3.89 -8.45
N PHE A 8 -0.45 -3.55 -7.69
CA PHE A 8 -0.68 -4.10 -6.34
C PHE A 8 -0.94 -5.61 -6.33
N GLN A 9 -1.51 -6.18 -7.40
CA GLN A 9 -1.74 -7.62 -7.49
C GLN A 9 -0.41 -8.38 -7.57
N GLU A 10 0.50 -7.91 -8.42
CA GLU A 10 1.84 -8.49 -8.57
C GLU A 10 2.68 -8.35 -7.30
N LEU A 11 2.62 -7.18 -6.64
CA LEU A 11 3.24 -6.98 -5.33
C LEU A 11 2.76 -8.02 -4.31
N ARG A 12 1.44 -8.21 -4.18
CA ARG A 12 0.87 -9.14 -3.21
C ARG A 12 1.33 -10.57 -3.43
N GLN A 13 1.46 -10.99 -4.68
CA GLN A 13 1.93 -12.34 -5.05
C GLN A 13 3.41 -12.56 -4.72
N ARG A 14 4.23 -11.52 -4.78
CA ARG A 14 5.68 -11.61 -4.55
C ARG A 14 6.09 -11.39 -3.09
N MET A 15 5.24 -10.74 -2.30
CA MET A 15 5.54 -10.41 -0.91
C MET A 15 5.26 -11.59 0.02
N LYS A 16 6.17 -11.82 0.97
CA LYS A 16 5.97 -12.80 2.06
C LYS A 16 4.80 -12.41 2.97
N ALA A 17 4.61 -11.11 3.19
CA ALA A 17 3.47 -10.55 3.91
C ALA A 17 3.05 -9.24 3.23
N PRO A 18 1.76 -9.00 2.95
CA PRO A 18 1.30 -7.83 2.23
C PRO A 18 1.17 -6.60 3.15
N VAL A 19 2.29 -6.09 3.66
CA VAL A 19 2.34 -4.91 4.56
C VAL A 19 3.04 -3.74 3.87
N ILE A 20 2.44 -2.54 3.91
CA ILE A 20 2.98 -1.31 3.32
C ILE A 20 3.08 -0.23 4.39
N PHE A 21 4.27 0.36 4.52
CA PHE A 21 4.53 1.57 5.30
C PHE A 21 4.75 2.76 4.35
N ASP A 22 3.88 3.76 4.39
CA ASP A 22 3.93 4.93 3.51
C ASP A 22 4.24 6.21 4.30
N GLY A 23 5.53 6.59 4.28
CA GLY A 23 6.02 7.81 4.91
C GLY A 23 5.65 9.11 4.19
N ARG A 24 5.03 9.03 3.01
CA ARG A 24 4.71 10.17 2.14
C ARG A 24 3.22 10.33 1.89
N ASN A 25 2.40 9.42 2.43
CA ASN A 25 0.95 9.39 2.24
C ASN A 25 0.56 9.47 0.76
N LEU A 26 1.24 8.72 -0.09
CA LEU A 26 1.01 8.62 -1.53
C LEU A 26 -0.31 7.92 -1.85
N TYR A 27 -0.76 7.02 -0.99
CA TYR A 27 -1.97 6.23 -1.23
C TYR A 27 -3.07 6.52 -0.21
N GLU A 28 -4.32 6.36 -0.65
CA GLU A 28 -5.48 6.42 0.22
C GLU A 28 -5.60 5.13 1.06
N PRO A 29 -5.73 5.22 2.39
CA PRO A 29 -5.67 4.04 3.26
C PRO A 29 -6.68 2.95 2.93
N GLN A 30 -7.95 3.33 2.74
CA GLN A 30 -9.00 2.35 2.44
C GLN A 30 -8.74 1.64 1.11
N MET A 31 -8.27 2.37 0.10
CA MET A 31 -7.96 1.84 -1.23
C MET A 31 -6.89 0.73 -1.17
N ILE A 32 -5.89 0.88 -0.30
CA ILE A 32 -4.83 -0.13 -0.10
C ILE A 32 -5.34 -1.31 0.75
N ARG A 33 -6.12 -1.04 1.80
CA ARG A 33 -6.73 -2.08 2.64
C ARG A 33 -7.68 -2.97 1.84
N ASP A 34 -8.50 -2.39 0.96
CA ASP A 34 -9.41 -3.11 0.06
C ASP A 34 -8.67 -4.03 -0.92
N ARG A 35 -7.39 -3.74 -1.21
CA ARG A 35 -6.51 -4.59 -2.03
C ARG A 35 -5.86 -5.73 -1.22
N GLY A 36 -6.21 -5.87 0.05
CA GLY A 36 -5.71 -6.92 0.93
C GLY A 36 -4.31 -6.66 1.50
N PHE A 37 -3.94 -5.39 1.64
CA PHE A 37 -2.71 -4.97 2.29
C PHE A 37 -2.98 -4.40 3.68
N GLU A 38 -2.11 -4.72 4.62
CA GLU A 38 -1.98 -3.92 5.84
C GLU A 38 -1.25 -2.62 5.49
N TYR A 39 -1.81 -1.49 5.90
CA TYR A 39 -1.32 -0.17 5.47
C TYR A 39 -1.15 0.78 6.63
N TRP A 40 0.08 1.32 6.73
CA TRP A 40 0.50 2.25 7.77
C TRP A 40 0.95 3.57 7.13
N ALA A 41 0.16 4.62 7.36
CA ALA A 41 0.43 5.98 6.90
C ALA A 41 0.86 6.89 8.06
N ILE A 42 1.47 8.04 7.74
CA ILE A 42 1.86 9.01 8.76
C ILE A 42 0.71 9.98 9.02
N GLY A 43 0.21 9.99 10.25
CA GLY A 43 -0.81 10.95 10.70
C GLY A 43 -2.19 10.77 10.05
N ARG A 44 -2.49 9.57 9.54
CA ARG A 44 -3.81 9.21 8.98
C ARG A 44 -4.40 8.01 9.73
N PRO A 45 -5.72 7.99 10.01
CA PRO A 45 -6.40 6.86 10.65
C PRO A 45 -6.54 5.63 9.73
#